data_AF-A0A1G2QX48-F1
#
_entry.id   AF-A0A1G2QX48-F1
#
_cell.length_a   1.000
_cell.length_b   1.000
_cell.length_c   1.000
_cell.angle_alpha   90.00
_cell.angle_beta   90.00
_cell.angle_gamma   90.00
#
_symmetry.space_group_name_H-M   'P 1'
#
loop_
_entity.id
_entity.type
_entity.pdbx_description
1 polymer ?
#
loop_
_entity_poly.entity_id
_entity_poly.type
_entity_poly.pdbx_seq_one_letter_code
_entity_poly.pdbx_strand_id
1 'polypeptide(L)'
;MRGIVAKIPRKEIMASFPKASLGALPMLVSVELGFALLAGYFAARYFASDKTSGPNRGNIPSVIFTVCQWRVHLHHWFLFLGIFVAAAIANFFLVAPFVFYGFLGGVIAQGLLHYDDWPRIVSRQKTA
;
A
#
# COMPACT_ATOMS: atom_id res chain seq x y z
N MET A 1 19.56 -21.34 16.38
CA MET A 1 18.16 -21.15 16.85
C MET A 1 17.27 -20.90 15.64
N ARG A 2 16.46 -21.89 15.22
CA ARG A 2 15.50 -21.74 14.12
C ARG A 2 14.25 -21.07 14.70
N GLY A 3 14.09 -19.77 14.47
CA GLY A 3 12.88 -19.05 14.86
C GLY A 3 11.67 -19.66 14.15
N ILE A 4 10.69 -20.09 14.93
CA ILE A 4 9.37 -20.48 14.43
C ILE A 4 8.70 -19.20 13.96
N VAL A 5 8.96 -18.80 12.71
CA VAL A 5 8.16 -17.78 12.04
C VAL A 5 6.85 -18.47 11.69
N ALA A 6 5.83 -18.27 12.53
CA ALA A 6 4.49 -18.73 12.24
C ALA A 6 4.12 -18.28 10.81
N LYS A 7 3.93 -19.25 9.90
CA LYS A 7 3.38 -18.98 8.57
C LYS A 7 1.90 -18.67 8.79
N ILE A 8 1.59 -17.41 9.10
CA ILE A 8 0.22 -16.90 9.10
C ILE A 8 -0.39 -17.25 7.73
N PRO A 9 -1.56 -17.91 7.67
CA PRO A 9 -2.24 -18.28 6.42
C PRO A 9 -2.83 -17.03 5.75
N ARG A 10 -1.94 -16.13 5.32
CA ARG A 10 -2.26 -14.78 4.81
C ARG A 10 -3.18 -14.81 3.59
N LYS A 11 -3.05 -15.82 2.73
CA LYS A 11 -3.94 -16.02 1.58
C LYS A 11 -5.38 -16.28 1.99
N GLU A 12 -5.62 -17.03 3.07
CA GLU A 12 -6.96 -17.33 3.56
C GLU A 12 -7.61 -16.11 4.22
N ILE A 13 -6.84 -15.36 5.01
CA ILE A 13 -7.31 -14.11 5.65
C ILE A 13 -7.65 -13.06 4.58
N MET A 14 -6.77 -12.85 3.59
CA MET A 14 -7.02 -11.87 2.52
C MET A 14 -8.13 -12.33 1.55
N ALA A 15 -8.31 -13.64 1.35
CA ALA A 15 -9.45 -14.18 0.59
C ALA A 15 -10.78 -14.01 1.33
N SER A 16 -10.75 -14.03 2.67
CA SER A 16 -11.94 -13.82 3.52
C SER A 16 -12.37 -12.36 3.67
N PHE A 17 -11.53 -11.39 3.30
CA PHE A 17 -11.92 -9.98 3.26
C PHE A 17 -12.54 -9.69 1.89
N PRO A 18 -13.88 -9.64 1.77
CA PRO A 18 -14.50 -9.28 0.50
C PRO A 18 -14.00 -7.87 0.14
N LYS A 19 -13.43 -7.68 -1.05
CA LYS A 19 -12.92 -6.37 -1.48
C LYS A 19 -13.97 -5.24 -1.37
N ALA A 20 -15.25 -5.60 -1.37
CA ALA A 20 -16.37 -4.72 -1.07
C ALA A 20 -16.35 -4.11 0.35
N SER A 21 -15.81 -4.81 1.36
CA SER A 21 -15.72 -4.31 2.73
C SER A 21 -14.74 -3.15 2.90
N LEU A 22 -13.78 -2.98 1.97
CA LEU A 22 -12.90 -1.80 1.98
C LEU A 22 -13.68 -0.51 1.79
N GLY A 23 -14.71 -0.53 0.94
CA GLY A 23 -15.59 0.63 0.74
C GLY A 23 -16.75 0.64 1.73
N ALA A 24 -17.38 -0.51 1.97
CA ALA A 24 -18.63 -0.58 2.72
C ALA A 24 -18.48 -0.27 4.22
N LEU A 25 -17.40 -0.73 4.88
CA LEU A 25 -17.23 -0.46 6.32
C LEU A 25 -16.93 1.01 6.62
N PRO A 26 -16.04 1.69 5.88
CA PRO A 26 -15.80 3.11 6.09
C PRO A 26 -16.99 4.00 5.72
N MET A 27 -17.83 3.57 4.77
CA MET A 27 -19.10 4.26 4.44
C MET A 27 -20.07 4.32 5.63
N LEU A 28 -19.99 3.38 6.58
CA LEU A 28 -20.79 3.42 7.82
C LEU A 28 -20.35 4.53 8.78
N VAL A 29 -19.08 4.95 8.71
CA VAL A 29 -18.55 6.07 9.50
C VAL A 29 -18.83 7.38 8.77
N SER A 30 -18.54 7.43 7.47
CA SER A 30 -18.84 8.56 6.61
C SER A 30 -18.85 8.12 5.15
N VAL A 31 -19.88 8.55 4.42
CA VAL A 31 -20.00 8.32 2.97
C VAL A 31 -18.79 8.90 2.23
N GLU A 32 -18.33 10.08 2.64
CA GLU A 32 -17.16 10.75 2.06
C GLU A 32 -15.87 9.94 2.24
N LEU A 33 -15.68 9.38 3.45
CA LEU A 33 -14.53 8.53 3.77
C LEU A 33 -14.51 7.29 2.86
N GLY A 34 -15.66 6.66 2.68
CA GLY A 34 -15.81 5.50 1.81
C GLY A 34 -15.49 5.79 0.34
N PHE A 35 -16.06 6.86 -0.21
CA PHE A 35 -15.77 7.27 -1.59
C PHE A 35 -14.31 7.69 -1.77
N ALA A 36 -13.75 8.44 -0.82
CA ALA A 36 -12.36 8.83 -0.86
C ALA A 36 -11.42 7.62 -0.83
N LEU A 37 -11.72 6.61 -0.02
CA LEU A 37 -10.96 5.38 0.04
C LEU A 37 -11.04 4.57 -1.25
N LEU A 38 -12.23 4.45 -1.85
CA LEU A 38 -12.38 3.83 -3.16
C LEU A 38 -11.60 4.61 -4.24
N ALA A 39 -11.71 5.94 -4.24
CA ALA A 39 -11.00 6.80 -5.18
C ALA A 39 -9.48 6.63 -5.05
N GLY A 40 -8.94 6.63 -3.83
CA GLY A 40 -7.52 6.38 -3.57
C GLY A 40 -7.08 5.00 -4.02
N TYR A 41 -7.90 3.98 -3.78
CA TYR A 41 -7.61 2.60 -4.20
C TYR A 41 -7.54 2.46 -5.71
N PHE A 42 -8.53 2.99 -6.43
CA PHE A 42 -8.55 2.92 -7.90
C PHE A 42 -7.51 3.84 -8.54
N ALA A 43 -7.24 5.02 -7.94
CA ALA A 43 -6.16 5.88 -8.39
C ALA A 43 -4.81 5.16 -8.28
N ALA A 44 -4.51 4.56 -7.12
CA ALA A 44 -3.32 3.76 -6.94
C ALA A 44 -3.26 2.59 -7.93
N ARG A 45 -4.39 1.91 -8.18
CA ARG A 45 -4.47 0.82 -9.16
C ARG A 45 -4.19 1.29 -10.60
N TYR A 46 -4.64 2.49 -10.96
CA TYR A 46 -4.44 3.08 -12.28
C TYR A 46 -2.98 3.47 -12.51
N PHE A 47 -2.32 4.03 -11.49
CA PHE A 47 -0.92 4.45 -11.58
C PHE A 47 0.08 3.31 -11.32
N ALA A 48 -0.31 2.27 -10.58
CA ALA A 48 0.57 1.16 -10.23
C ALA A 48 0.61 0.09 -11.34
N SER A 49 1.83 -0.35 -11.69
CA SER A 49 2.06 -1.36 -12.73
C SER A 49 1.58 -2.76 -12.28
N ASP A 50 1.05 -3.54 -13.22
CA ASP A 50 0.65 -4.94 -13.01
C ASP A 50 1.81 -5.87 -12.63
N LYS A 51 3.07 -5.42 -12.77
CA LYS A 51 4.25 -6.22 -12.45
C LYS A 51 5.27 -5.43 -11.63
N THR A 52 5.62 -5.97 -10.47
CA THR A 52 6.57 -5.41 -9.51
C THR A 52 8.03 -5.36 -10.00
N SER A 53 8.32 -5.76 -11.25
CA SER A 53 9.70 -5.96 -11.72
C SER A 53 9.91 -5.83 -13.25
N GLY A 54 8.92 -5.38 -14.02
CA GLY A 54 9.03 -5.32 -15.48
C GLY A 54 9.34 -3.91 -16.00
N PRO A 55 10.18 -3.74 -17.03
CA PRO A 55 10.35 -2.46 -17.71
C PRO A 55 9.12 -2.19 -18.57
N ASN A 56 8.04 -1.67 -17.98
CA ASN A 56 6.82 -1.34 -18.71
C ASN A 56 6.62 0.17 -18.80
N ARG A 57 6.76 0.61 -20.05
CA ARG A 57 6.40 1.88 -20.69
C ARG A 57 5.16 2.52 -20.03
N GLY A 58 5.33 3.69 -19.40
CA GLY A 58 4.23 4.60 -19.06
C GLY A 58 3.91 4.85 -17.58
N ASN A 59 4.55 4.14 -16.63
CA ASN A 59 4.12 4.14 -15.23
C ASN A 59 5.16 4.76 -14.26
N ILE A 60 4.71 5.22 -13.08
CA ILE A 60 5.58 5.80 -12.05
C ILE A 60 6.63 4.75 -11.65
N PRO A 61 7.93 5.02 -11.87
CA PRO A 61 8.98 4.06 -11.54
C PRO A 61 8.98 3.82 -10.02
N SER A 62 9.03 2.55 -9.63
CA SER A 62 9.19 2.19 -8.23
C SER A 62 10.51 2.76 -7.68
N VAL A 63 10.46 3.31 -6.47
CA VAL A 63 11.64 3.87 -5.81
C VAL A 63 12.49 2.71 -5.29
N ILE A 64 13.56 2.41 -6.02
CA ILE A 64 14.51 1.34 -5.70
C ILE A 64 15.87 1.97 -5.47
N PHE A 65 16.47 1.73 -4.31
CA PHE A 65 17.83 2.13 -4.01
C PHE A 65 18.62 0.96 -3.45
N THR A 66 19.92 0.91 -3.79
CA THR A 66 20.82 -0.14 -3.35
C THR A 66 21.76 0.43 -2.29
N VAL A 67 21.77 -0.18 -1.11
CA VAL A 67 22.70 0.14 -0.02
C VAL A 67 23.59 -1.07 0.20
N CYS A 68 24.84 -0.99 -0.28
CA CYS A 68 25.81 -2.09 -0.23
C CYS A 68 25.25 -3.37 -0.88
N GLN A 69 25.01 -4.44 -0.12
CA GLN A 69 24.43 -5.71 -0.62
C GLN A 69 22.89 -5.79 -0.48
N TRP A 70 22.24 -4.69 -0.11
CA TRP A 70 20.80 -4.64 0.14
C TRP A 70 20.11 -3.79 -0.90
N ARG A 71 19.09 -4.35 -1.56
CA ARG A 71 18.20 -3.66 -2.47
C ARG A 71 16.92 -3.33 -1.71
N VAL A 72 16.68 -2.04 -1.50
CA VAL A 72 15.46 -1.54 -0.88
C VAL A 72 14.48 -1.15 -1.97
N HIS A 73 13.30 -1.76 -1.94
CA HIS A 73 12.19 -1.46 -2.84
C HIS A 73 11.11 -0.77 -2.02
N LEU A 74 11.04 0.55 -2.14
CA LEU A 74 9.99 1.33 -1.50
C LEU A 74 8.71 1.19 -2.33
N HIS A 75 7.80 0.39 -1.79
CA HIS A 75 6.43 0.31 -2.27
C HIS A 75 5.70 1.62 -1.97
N HIS A 76 4.79 2.03 -2.85
CA HIS A 76 3.99 3.24 -2.65
C HIS A 76 3.15 3.17 -1.37
N TRP A 77 2.66 2.00 -0.97
CA TRP A 77 1.91 1.90 0.31
C TRP A 77 2.74 2.38 1.51
N PHE A 78 4.06 2.13 1.51
CA PHE A 78 4.94 2.53 2.61
C PHE A 78 5.20 4.04 2.60
N LEU A 79 5.41 4.63 1.41
CA LEU A 79 5.55 6.08 1.25
C LEU A 79 4.28 6.82 1.69
N PHE A 80 3.13 6.37 1.23
CA PHE A 80 1.84 6.97 1.57
C PHE A 80 1.47 6.74 3.04
N LEU A 81 1.90 5.64 3.66
CA LEU A 81 1.79 5.44 5.11
C LEU A 81 2.62 6.47 5.88
N GLY A 82 3.86 6.76 5.44
CA GLY A 82 4.68 7.80 6.03
C GLY A 82 4.02 9.18 5.95
N ILE A 83 3.48 9.53 4.77
CA ILE A 83 2.72 10.77 4.57
C ILE A 83 1.49 10.82 5.47
N PHE A 84 0.73 9.72 5.55
CA PHE A 84 -0.45 9.61 6.40
C PHE A 84 -0.11 9.92 7.87
N VAL A 85 0.90 9.23 8.42
CA VAL A 85 1.30 9.39 9.82
C VAL A 85 1.85 10.80 10.08
N ALA A 86 2.71 11.32 9.20
CA ALA A 86 3.26 12.67 9.34
C ALA A 86 2.15 13.73 9.31
N ALA A 87 1.21 13.62 8.38
CA ALA A 87 0.08 14.53 8.27
C ALA A 87 -0.87 14.42 9.47
N ALA A 88 -1.11 13.21 9.99
CA ALA A 88 -1.92 13.02 11.20
C ALA A 88 -1.27 13.66 12.44
N ILE A 89 0.03 13.47 12.65
CA ILE A 89 0.77 14.10 13.76
C ILE A 89 0.75 15.63 13.62
N ALA A 90 0.93 16.14 12.41
CA ALA A 90 0.88 17.57 12.13
C ALA A 90 -0.55 18.16 12.12
N ASN A 91 -1.59 17.34 12.32
CA ASN A 91 -3.00 17.73 12.15
C ASN A 91 -3.28 18.41 10.79
N PHE A 92 -2.57 17.98 9.75
CA PHE A 92 -2.62 18.54 8.41
C PHE A 92 -3.53 17.74 7.48
N PHE A 93 -4.36 18.44 6.73
CA PHE A 93 -5.17 17.91 5.63
C PHE A 93 -5.36 18.99 4.56
N LEU A 94 -5.55 18.59 3.30
CA LEU A 94 -5.68 19.53 2.17
C LEU A 94 -7.09 20.10 1.99
N VAL A 95 -8.12 19.25 2.01
CA VAL A 95 -9.50 19.63 1.67
C VAL A 95 -10.42 19.38 2.86
N ALA A 96 -10.55 18.11 3.24
CA ALA A 96 -11.29 17.69 4.43
C ALA A 96 -10.59 16.47 5.03
N PRO A 97 -10.62 16.29 6.36
CA PRO A 97 -9.93 15.17 7.01
C PRO A 97 -10.36 13.80 6.45
N PHE A 98 -11.67 13.55 6.34
CA PHE A 98 -12.16 12.26 5.85
C PHE A 98 -11.82 12.00 4.38
N VAL A 99 -11.84 13.04 3.54
CA VAL A 99 -11.44 12.91 2.13
C VAL A 99 -9.94 12.65 2.02
N PHE A 100 -9.12 13.43 2.71
CA PHE A 100 -7.67 13.34 2.63
C PHE A 100 -7.15 12.02 3.19
N TYR A 101 -7.51 11.68 4.43
CA TYR A 101 -7.08 10.43 5.06
C TYR A 101 -7.74 9.21 4.43
N GLY A 102 -8.98 9.32 3.96
CA GLY A 102 -9.65 8.26 3.19
C GLY A 102 -8.88 7.94 1.90
N PHE A 103 -8.54 8.96 1.12
CA PHE A 103 -7.77 8.79 -0.12
C PHE A 103 -6.40 8.14 0.14
N LEU A 104 -5.64 8.65 1.11
CA LEU A 104 -4.36 8.05 1.50
C LEU A 104 -4.54 6.59 1.95
N GLY A 105 -5.56 6.30 2.74
CA GLY A 105 -5.92 4.95 3.17
C GLY A 105 -6.23 4.02 1.99
N GLY A 106 -6.94 4.50 0.98
CA GLY A 106 -7.21 3.78 -0.26
C GLY A 106 -5.93 3.39 -1.01
N VAL A 107 -4.99 4.34 -1.14
CA VAL A 107 -3.69 4.11 -1.79
C VAL A 107 -2.88 3.05 -1.03
N ILE A 108 -2.83 3.14 0.30
CA ILE A 108 -2.14 2.17 1.17
C ILE A 108 -2.78 0.78 1.02
N ALA A 109 -4.11 0.72 1.09
CA ALA A 109 -4.84 -0.54 1.02
C ALA A 109 -4.69 -1.23 -0.34
N GLN A 110 -4.60 -0.47 -1.43
CA GLN A 110 -4.29 -1.03 -2.74
C GLN A 110 -2.94 -1.76 -2.71
N GLY A 111 -1.90 -1.13 -2.15
CA GLY A 111 -0.57 -1.74 -2.12
C GLY A 111 -0.47 -2.97 -1.21
N LEU A 112 -1.19 -3.00 -0.08
CA LEU A 112 -1.24 -4.14 0.82
C LEU A 112 -2.04 -5.33 0.26
N LEU A 113 -3.09 -5.06 -0.53
CA LEU A 113 -4.01 -6.10 -1.00
C LEU A 113 -3.67 -6.65 -2.39
N HIS A 114 -2.99 -5.89 -3.24
CA HIS A 114 -2.68 -6.31 -4.61
C HIS A 114 -1.27 -6.87 -4.80
N TYR A 115 -0.31 -6.52 -3.95
CA TYR A 115 1.08 -6.96 -4.12
C TYR A 115 1.46 -8.03 -3.11
N ASP A 116 1.69 -9.27 -3.55
CA ASP A 116 2.14 -10.37 -2.68
C ASP A 116 3.52 -10.09 -2.03
N ASP A 117 4.30 -9.20 -2.63
CA ASP A 117 5.61 -8.77 -2.15
C ASP A 117 5.56 -7.47 -1.33
N TRP A 118 4.37 -7.02 -0.91
CA TRP A 118 4.21 -5.88 0.00
C TRP A 118 5.11 -5.94 1.26
N PRO A 119 5.39 -7.11 1.91
CA PRO A 119 6.25 -7.13 3.08
C PRO A 119 7.74 -7.13 2.71
N ARG A 120 8.09 -7.34 1.43
CA ARG A 120 9.47 -7.35 0.94
C ARG A 120 9.92 -5.94 0.58
N ILE A 121 10.12 -5.13 1.61
CA ILE A 121 10.70 -3.78 1.46
C ILE A 121 12.22 -3.88 1.26
N VAL A 122 12.87 -4.84 1.92
CA VAL A 122 14.32 -5.03 1.85
C VAL A 122 14.61 -6.44 1.33
N SER A 123 15.42 -6.51 0.28
CA SER A 123 15.89 -7.78 -0.29
C SER A 123 17.42 -7.77 -0.36
N ARG A 124 18.05 -8.90 -0.01
CA ARG A 124 19.50 -9.04 -0.20
C ARG A 124 19.75 -9.28 -1.69
N GLN A 125 20.69 -8.56 -2.29
CA GLN A 125 21.17 -8.91 -3.62
C GLN A 125 21.77 -10.31 -3.54
N LYS A 126 21.27 -11.24 -4.37
CA LYS A 126 21.96 -12.50 -4.59
C LYS A 126 23.24 -12.16 -5.35
N THR A 127 24.36 -12.18 -4.66
CA THR A 127 25.68 -12.26 -5.30
C THR A 127 25.64 -13.52 -6.18
N ALA A 128 25.80 -13.34 -7.49
CA ALA A 128 26.04 -14.44 -8.43
C ALA A 128 27.38 -15.10 -8.10
#